data_AF-A0A660W8K8-F1
#
_entry.id   AF-A0A660W8K8-F1
#
_cell.length_a   1.000
_cell.length_b   1.000
_cell.length_c   1.000
_cell.angle_alpha   90.00
_cell.angle_beta   90.00
_cell.angle_gamma   90.00
#
_symmetry.space_group_name_H-M   'P 1'
#
loop_
_entity.id
_entity.type
_entity.pdbx_description
1 polymer ?
#
loop_
_entity_poly.entity_id
_entity_poly.type
_entity_poly.pdbx_seq_one_letter_code
_entity_poly.pdbx_strand_id
1 'polypeptide(L)'
;MIDMVDYTPKFVSEADVRTFFTPPIPYDKVSKAEILLKIQAVEEFVINAYFGGKTPPADKVKVPILLLVASKLIYSPALAKDYLTIDSEKLGDYSYKIAASSPRSRTKVSPYEIAKTWEQIALDILNSISPVWKIRLSNES
;
A
#
# COMPACT_ATOMS: atom_id res chain seq x y z
N MET A 1 22.31 14.85 -0.72
CA MET A 1 22.13 13.80 -1.74
C MET A 1 22.29 12.49 -0.98
N ILE A 2 21.20 11.85 -0.58
CA ILE A 2 21.26 10.57 0.16
C ILE A 2 21.37 9.50 -0.93
N ASP A 3 22.43 8.71 -0.89
CA ASP A 3 22.63 7.61 -1.83
C ASP A 3 21.42 6.67 -1.81
N MET A 4 20.70 6.65 -2.93
CA MET A 4 19.44 5.92 -3.17
C MET A 4 19.59 4.38 -3.16
N VAL A 5 20.73 3.86 -2.70
CA VAL A 5 21.13 2.45 -2.84
C VAL A 5 21.11 1.68 -1.51
N ASP A 6 21.17 2.37 -0.37
CA ASP A 6 21.36 1.72 0.95
C ASP A 6 20.13 1.75 1.87
N TYR A 7 18.95 2.14 1.34
CA TYR A 7 17.74 2.11 2.16
C TYR A 7 17.30 0.68 2.50
N THR A 8 17.30 0.36 3.79
CA THR A 8 16.77 -0.91 4.32
C THR A 8 15.37 -0.67 4.89
N PRO A 9 14.33 -1.32 4.34
CA PRO A 9 12.97 -1.20 4.85
C PRO A 9 12.83 -1.62 6.32
N LYS A 10 11.98 -0.92 7.06
CA LYS A 10 11.77 -1.16 8.50
C LYS A 10 10.58 -2.07 8.78
N PHE A 11 9.55 -2.04 7.92
CA PHE A 11 8.28 -2.73 8.20
C PHE A 11 7.89 -3.75 7.14
N VAL A 12 8.18 -3.50 5.87
CA VAL A 12 7.82 -4.37 4.74
C VAL A 12 9.00 -4.58 3.82
N SER A 13 9.25 -5.81 3.39
CA SER A 13 10.32 -6.11 2.44
C SER A 13 9.86 -5.91 0.98
N GLU A 14 10.81 -5.79 0.06
CA GLU A 14 10.51 -5.83 -1.38
C GLU A 14 9.73 -7.10 -1.76
N ALA A 15 10.11 -8.25 -1.19
CA ALA A 15 9.46 -9.52 -1.44
C ALA A 15 7.99 -9.49 -1.00
N ASP A 16 7.69 -8.96 0.19
CA ASP A 16 6.32 -8.82 0.69
C ASP A 16 5.46 -8.03 -0.31
N VAL A 17 5.97 -6.89 -0.80
CA VAL A 17 5.27 -6.04 -1.77
C VAL A 17 5.03 -6.77 -3.08
N ARG A 18 6.02 -7.50 -3.61
CA ARG A 18 5.85 -8.26 -4.86
C ARG A 18 4.83 -9.38 -4.72
N THR A 19 4.84 -10.09 -3.60
CA THR A 19 3.93 -11.22 -3.33
C THR A 19 2.52 -10.79 -2.94
N PHE A 20 2.33 -9.52 -2.58
CA PHE A 20 1.00 -8.98 -2.28
C PHE A 20 0.10 -8.98 -3.51
N PHE A 21 0.65 -8.66 -4.68
CA PHE A 21 -0.11 -8.68 -5.93
C PHE A 21 -0.39 -10.11 -6.38
N THR A 22 -1.54 -10.31 -7.02
CA THR A 22 -1.91 -11.58 -7.64
C THR A 22 -2.18 -11.37 -9.13
N PRO A 23 -1.35 -11.92 -10.05
CA PRO A 23 -0.11 -12.66 -9.80
C PRO A 23 1.01 -11.83 -9.12
N PRO A 24 2.08 -12.44 -8.57
CA PRO A 24 3.18 -11.66 -7.99
C PRO A 24 3.88 -10.77 -9.03
N ILE A 25 4.33 -9.58 -8.62
CA ILE A 25 5.06 -8.66 -9.53
C ILE A 25 6.42 -9.27 -9.92
N PRO A 26 6.66 -9.54 -11.21
CA PRO A 26 7.94 -10.09 -11.63
C PRO A 26 9.05 -9.03 -11.61
N TYR A 27 10.30 -9.48 -11.48
CA TYR A 27 11.48 -8.61 -11.27
C TYR A 27 11.83 -7.73 -12.47
N ASP A 28 11.37 -8.08 -13.66
CA ASP A 28 11.57 -7.37 -14.92
C ASP A 28 10.59 -6.21 -15.14
N LYS A 29 9.43 -6.20 -14.46
CA LYS A 29 8.38 -5.19 -14.64
C LYS A 29 8.61 -3.93 -13.82
N VAL A 30 9.09 -4.08 -12.60
CA VAL A 30 9.33 -2.96 -11.67
C VAL A 30 10.68 -3.18 -11.00
N SER A 31 11.53 -2.16 -11.08
CA SER A 31 12.86 -2.22 -10.50
C SER A 31 12.81 -2.28 -8.97
N LYS A 32 13.78 -2.96 -8.36
CA LYS A 32 13.95 -2.98 -6.91
C LYS A 32 14.05 -1.56 -6.32
N ALA A 33 14.79 -0.67 -7.00
CA ALA A 33 14.97 0.72 -6.56
C ALA A 33 13.63 1.48 -6.51
N GLU A 34 12.75 1.26 -7.48
CA GLU A 34 11.42 1.88 -7.48
C GLU A 34 10.57 1.41 -6.30
N ILE A 35 10.55 0.10 -6.02
CA ILE A 35 9.80 -0.44 -4.87
C ILE A 35 10.37 0.10 -3.56
N LEU A 36 11.69 0.10 -3.39
CA LEU A 36 12.33 0.62 -2.17
C LEU A 36 12.04 2.11 -1.96
N LEU A 37 12.03 2.91 -3.02
CA LEU A 37 11.70 4.33 -2.94
C LEU A 37 10.24 4.53 -2.50
N LYS A 38 9.30 3.72 -3.00
CA LYS A 38 7.90 3.77 -2.56
C LYS A 38 7.74 3.34 -1.11
N ILE A 39 8.44 2.28 -0.69
CA ILE A 39 8.44 1.85 0.71
C ILE A 39 8.95 2.99 1.60
N GLN A 40 10.12 3.56 1.29
CA GLN A 40 10.69 4.65 2.07
C GLN A 40 9.74 5.83 2.22
N ALA A 41 9.16 6.31 1.12
CA ALA A 41 8.24 7.44 1.13
C ALA A 41 6.99 7.17 2.00
N VAL A 42 6.45 5.95 1.95
CA VAL A 42 5.29 5.56 2.76
C VAL A 42 5.67 5.41 4.23
N GLU A 43 6.82 4.79 4.54
CA GLU A 43 7.28 4.67 5.92
C GLU A 43 7.50 6.03 6.58
N GLU A 44 8.16 6.96 5.87
CA GLU A 44 8.38 8.33 6.33
C GLU A 44 7.05 9.06 6.55
N PHE A 45 6.10 8.92 5.62
CA PHE A 45 4.77 9.49 5.77
C PHE A 45 4.07 8.95 7.02
N VAL A 46 4.00 7.63 7.20
CA VAL A 46 3.31 7.02 8.35
C VAL A 46 3.97 7.44 9.67
N ILE A 47 5.30 7.39 9.76
CA ILE A 47 6.04 7.79 10.96
C ILE A 47 5.77 9.26 11.30
N ASN A 48 5.86 10.16 10.33
CA ASN A 48 5.75 11.61 10.57
C ASN A 48 4.32 12.09 10.79
N ALA A 49 3.36 11.55 10.03
CA ALA A 49 1.96 11.97 10.06
C ALA A 49 1.21 11.32 11.22
N TYR A 50 1.41 10.02 11.47
CA TYR A 50 0.64 9.27 12.45
C TYR A 50 1.37 9.05 13.77
N PHE A 51 2.71 9.00 13.77
CA PHE A 51 3.46 8.71 15.00
C PHE A 51 4.35 9.88 15.47
N GLY A 52 4.23 11.05 14.83
CA GLY A 52 4.94 12.26 15.22
C GLY A 52 6.46 12.10 15.19
N GLY A 53 6.99 11.31 14.25
CA GLY A 53 8.42 11.05 14.12
C GLY A 53 8.93 9.86 14.94
N LYS A 54 8.08 9.22 15.76
CA LYS A 54 8.46 8.04 16.55
C LYS A 54 8.23 6.77 15.74
N THR A 55 9.20 5.85 15.76
CA THR A 55 9.09 4.56 15.09
C THR A 55 8.00 3.69 15.77
N PRO A 56 6.91 3.33 15.07
CA PRO A 56 5.87 2.47 15.61
C PRO A 56 6.29 0.99 15.69
N PRO A 57 5.58 0.16 16.48
CA PRO A 57 5.76 -1.29 16.46
C PRO A 57 5.41 -1.87 15.09
N ALA A 58 6.29 -2.69 14.53
CA ALA A 58 6.17 -3.21 13.17
C ALA A 58 4.85 -3.97 12.93
N ASP A 59 4.42 -4.80 13.90
CA ASP A 59 3.21 -5.62 13.78
C ASP A 59 1.93 -4.81 13.57
N LYS A 60 1.90 -3.57 14.08
CA LYS A 60 0.73 -2.68 13.96
C LYS A 60 0.70 -1.94 12.64
N VAL A 61 1.86 -1.69 12.03
CA VAL A 61 1.96 -0.85 10.82
C VAL A 61 2.29 -1.62 9.55
N LYS A 62 2.69 -2.89 9.66
CA LYS A 62 3.06 -3.73 8.51
C LYS A 62 1.96 -3.78 7.44
N VAL A 63 0.72 -4.09 7.83
CA VAL A 63 -0.43 -4.20 6.91
C VAL A 63 -0.79 -2.85 6.27
N PRO A 64 -1.01 -1.75 7.01
CA PRO A 64 -1.37 -0.48 6.37
C PRO A 64 -0.23 0.07 5.50
N ILE A 65 1.04 -0.15 5.86
CA ILE A 65 2.18 0.24 5.01
C ILE A 65 2.20 -0.58 3.72
N LEU A 66 1.98 -1.90 3.79
CA LEU A 66 1.90 -2.75 2.60
C LEU A 66 0.80 -2.29 1.63
N LEU A 67 -0.39 -2.00 2.16
CA LEU A 67 -1.54 -1.52 1.38
C LEU A 67 -1.28 -0.14 0.74
N LEU A 68 -0.65 0.79 1.47
CA LEU A 68 -0.26 2.10 0.93
C LEU A 68 0.81 1.97 -0.15
N VAL A 69 1.81 1.11 0.04
CA VAL A 69 2.84 0.88 -0.99
C VAL A 69 2.20 0.28 -2.24
N ALA A 70 1.35 -0.73 -2.08
CA ALA A 70 0.64 -1.37 -3.19
C ALA A 70 -0.27 -0.38 -3.94
N SER A 71 -1.00 0.48 -3.23
CA SER A 71 -1.87 1.49 -3.84
C SER A 71 -1.09 2.51 -4.67
N LYS A 72 0.13 2.86 -4.26
CA LYS A 72 0.99 3.75 -5.06
C LYS A 72 1.70 3.04 -6.22
N LEU A 73 1.94 1.74 -6.12
CA LEU A 73 2.57 0.94 -7.19
C LEU A 73 1.62 0.59 -8.33
N ILE A 74 0.35 0.28 -8.05
CA ILE A 74 -0.60 -0.13 -9.10
C ILE A 74 -0.88 0.97 -10.14
N TYR A 75 -0.59 2.24 -9.78
CA TYR A 75 -0.61 3.37 -10.73
C TYR A 75 0.54 3.37 -11.74
N SER A 76 1.57 2.53 -11.56
CA SER A 76 2.65 2.40 -12.53
C SER A 76 2.07 1.88 -13.87
N PRO A 77 2.32 2.56 -15.00
CA PRO A 77 1.80 2.13 -16.30
C PRO A 77 2.21 0.71 -16.70
N ALA A 78 3.35 0.24 -16.17
CA ALA A 78 3.85 -1.11 -16.39
C ALA A 78 3.00 -2.18 -15.69
N LEU A 79 2.45 -1.87 -14.51
CA LEU A 79 1.62 -2.78 -13.71
C LEU A 79 0.14 -2.66 -14.06
N ALA A 80 -0.35 -1.46 -14.33
CA ALA A 80 -1.76 -1.21 -14.55
C ALA A 80 -2.37 -2.13 -15.63
N LYS A 81 -1.61 -2.46 -16.69
CA LYS A 81 -2.07 -3.34 -17.78
C LYS A 81 -2.27 -4.79 -17.37
N ASP A 82 -1.39 -5.32 -16.52
CA ASP A 82 -1.38 -6.73 -16.13
C ASP A 82 -2.34 -6.99 -14.96
N TYR A 83 -2.57 -5.98 -14.11
CA TYR A 83 -3.35 -6.08 -12.87
C TYR A 83 -4.77 -5.48 -12.96
N LEU A 84 -5.22 -5.11 -14.17
CA LEU A 84 -6.53 -4.52 -14.47
C LEU A 84 -7.73 -5.48 -14.27
N THR A 85 -7.50 -6.72 -13.78
CA THR A 85 -8.48 -7.82 -13.78
C THR A 85 -8.55 -8.60 -12.44
N ILE A 86 -8.09 -8.03 -11.33
CA ILE A 86 -8.08 -8.74 -10.05
C ILE A 86 -9.46 -8.68 -9.37
N ASP A 87 -10.17 -9.80 -9.35
CA ASP A 87 -11.49 -9.96 -8.69
C ASP A 87 -11.39 -10.40 -7.21
N SER A 88 -10.22 -10.86 -6.76
CA SER A 88 -9.98 -11.29 -5.36
C SER A 88 -8.51 -11.32 -4.99
N GLU A 89 -8.20 -11.01 -3.74
CA GLU A 89 -6.84 -11.08 -3.19
C GLU A 89 -6.78 -11.95 -1.92
N LYS A 90 -5.57 -12.42 -1.61
CA LYS A 90 -5.28 -13.26 -0.44
C LYS A 90 -4.11 -12.69 0.33
N LEU A 91 -4.33 -12.35 1.60
CA LEU A 91 -3.32 -11.90 2.55
C LEU A 91 -3.18 -12.96 3.66
N GLY A 92 -2.14 -13.79 3.58
CA GLY A 92 -1.97 -14.91 4.52
C GLY A 92 -3.13 -15.91 4.45
N ASP A 93 -3.81 -16.16 5.57
CA ASP A 93 -5.01 -17.01 5.62
C ASP A 93 -6.30 -16.28 5.24
N TYR A 94 -6.28 -14.95 5.13
CA TYR A 94 -7.45 -14.15 4.80
C TYR A 94 -7.56 -13.97 3.28
N SER A 95 -8.73 -14.25 2.71
CA SER A 95 -9.06 -13.89 1.33
C SER A 95 -10.19 -12.89 1.32
N TYR A 96 -10.00 -11.79 0.60
CA TYR A 96 -11.01 -10.75 0.42
C TYR A 96 -11.33 -10.57 -1.07
N LYS A 97 -12.62 -10.48 -1.37
CA LYS A 97 -13.11 -10.09 -2.70
C LYS A 97 -13.11 -8.57 -2.76
N ILE A 98 -12.41 -7.99 -3.74
CA ILE A 98 -12.26 -6.53 -3.84
C ILE A 98 -13.56 -5.89 -4.33
N ALA A 99 -14.42 -6.63 -5.06
CA ALA A 99 -15.81 -6.23 -5.29
C ALA A 99 -16.68 -7.43 -5.68
N ALA A 100 -17.98 -7.32 -5.41
CA ALA A 100 -18.98 -8.23 -5.96
C ALA A 100 -19.00 -8.07 -7.49
N SER A 101 -18.65 -9.14 -8.20
CA SER A 101 -18.91 -9.25 -9.64
C SER A 101 -20.42 -9.16 -9.84
N SER A 102 -20.95 -7.95 -10.06
CA SER A 102 -22.35 -7.75 -10.39
C SER A 102 -22.53 -8.32 -11.80
N PRO A 103 -23.40 -9.32 -12.01
CA PRO A 103 -23.56 -9.98 -13.30
C PRO A 103 -24.07 -9.04 -14.42
N ARG A 104 -24.34 -7.77 -14.10
CA ARG A 104 -24.78 -6.72 -15.05
C ARG A 104 -23.75 -5.60 -15.29
N SER A 105 -22.61 -5.56 -14.59
CA SER A 105 -21.60 -4.52 -14.79
C SER A 105 -20.53 -4.99 -15.79
N ARG A 106 -20.56 -4.44 -17.02
CA ARG A 106 -19.51 -4.63 -18.04
C ARG A 106 -18.27 -3.74 -17.82
N THR A 107 -18.18 -3.08 -16.67
CA THR A 107 -17.09 -2.16 -16.36
C THR A 107 -16.05 -2.89 -15.55
N LYS A 108 -14.93 -3.23 -16.20
CA LYS A 108 -13.70 -3.65 -15.54
C LYS A 108 -13.41 -2.61 -14.45
N VAL A 109 -13.35 -3.06 -13.19
CA VAL A 109 -13.04 -2.19 -12.05
C VAL A 109 -11.69 -1.53 -12.34
N SER A 110 -11.67 -0.20 -12.33
CA SER A 110 -10.45 0.51 -12.70
C SER A 110 -9.39 0.31 -11.60
N PRO A 111 -8.09 0.22 -11.94
CA PRO A 111 -7.01 0.17 -10.96
C PRO A 111 -7.06 1.33 -9.94
N TYR A 112 -7.66 2.44 -10.35
CA TYR A 112 -7.91 3.61 -9.52
C TYR A 112 -8.87 3.30 -8.35
N GLU A 113 -9.94 2.55 -8.59
CA GLU A 113 -10.89 2.17 -7.53
C GLU A 113 -10.25 1.20 -6.54
N ILE A 114 -9.49 0.21 -7.04
CA ILE A 114 -8.78 -0.76 -6.20
C ILE A 114 -7.72 -0.04 -5.34
N ALA A 115 -6.88 0.78 -5.96
CA ALA A 115 -5.89 1.58 -5.24
C ALA A 115 -6.54 2.45 -4.16
N LYS A 116 -7.67 3.09 -4.48
CA LYS A 116 -8.43 3.91 -3.53
C LYS A 116 -8.99 3.08 -2.38
N THR A 117 -9.45 1.85 -2.62
CA THR A 117 -9.91 0.96 -1.53
C THR A 117 -8.76 0.57 -0.60
N TRP A 118 -7.60 0.17 -1.13
CA TRP A 118 -6.44 -0.15 -0.29
C TRP A 118 -5.95 1.06 0.50
N GLU A 119 -5.91 2.23 -0.14
CA GLU A 119 -5.56 3.50 0.52
C GLU A 119 -6.54 3.83 1.64
N GLN A 120 -7.85 3.73 1.39
CA GLN A 120 -8.88 3.96 2.40
C GLN A 120 -8.74 3.01 3.59
N ILE A 121 -8.61 1.70 3.34
CA ILE A 121 -8.46 0.68 4.38
C ILE A 121 -7.19 0.96 5.21
N ALA A 122 -6.08 1.28 4.55
CA ALA A 122 -4.83 1.56 5.24
C ALA A 122 -4.94 2.80 6.14
N LEU A 123 -5.56 3.87 5.65
CA LEU A 123 -5.79 5.09 6.42
C LEU A 123 -6.73 4.83 7.60
N ASP A 124 -7.79 4.04 7.40
CA ASP A 124 -8.72 3.67 8.48
C ASP A 124 -8.02 2.87 9.59
N ILE A 125 -7.16 1.92 9.21
CA ILE A 125 -6.33 1.17 10.16
C ILE A 125 -5.40 2.13 10.92
N LEU A 126 -4.68 3.01 10.21
CA LEU A 126 -3.77 3.97 10.85
C LEU A 126 -4.49 4.94 11.80
N ASN A 127 -5.69 5.39 11.42
CA ASN A 127 -6.57 6.23 12.24
C ASN A 127 -7.11 5.52 13.48
N SER A 128 -7.26 4.19 13.41
CA SER A 128 -7.65 3.38 14.57
C SER A 128 -6.50 3.17 15.55
N ILE A 129 -5.26 3.13 15.05
CA ILE A 129 -4.06 2.87 15.85
C ILE A 129 -3.52 4.15 16.49
N SER A 130 -3.54 5.27 15.75
CA SER A 130 -2.99 6.52 16.23
C SER A 130 -4.05 7.63 16.42
N PRO A 131 -4.18 8.17 17.64
CA PRO A 131 -4.99 9.36 17.88
C PRO A 131 -4.30 10.67 17.43
N VAL A 132 -3.02 10.65 17.08
CA VAL A 132 -2.22 11.85 16.76
C VAL A 132 -2.71 12.55 15.50
N TRP A 133 -3.11 11.79 14.48
CA TRP A 133 -3.66 12.34 13.24
C TRP A 133 -4.99 13.07 13.48
N LYS A 134 -5.85 12.51 14.35
CA LYS A 134 -7.09 13.16 14.78
C LYS A 134 -6.81 14.50 15.46
N ILE A 135 -5.77 14.58 16.29
CA ILE A 135 -5.38 15.83 16.97
C ILE A 135 -4.86 16.88 15.98
N ARG A 136 -4.10 16.47 14.95
CA ARG A 136 -3.67 17.41 13.89
C ARG A 136 -4.84 17.95 13.07
N LEU A 137 -5.75 17.08 12.63
CA LEU A 137 -6.96 17.49 11.90
C LEU A 137 -7.82 18.48 12.70
N SER A 138 -7.98 18.24 14.00
CA SER A 138 -8.74 19.14 14.89
C SER A 138 -8.06 20.50 15.12
N ASN A 139 -6.74 20.60 14.95
CA ASN A 139 -6.00 21.85 15.12
C ASN A 139 -5.88 22.67 13.82
N GLU A 140 -6.19 22.09 12.67
CA GLU A 140 -6.20 22.75 11.36
C GLU A 140 -7.63 23.15 10.90
N SER A 141 -8.65 22.91 11.75
CA SER A 141 -10.07 23.25 11.50
C SER A 141 -10.49 24.56 12.15
#